data_AF-A0A1D1Z248-F1
#
_entry.id   AF-A0A1D1Z248-F1
#
_cell.length_a   1.000
_cell.length_b   1.000
_cell.length_c   1.000
_cell.angle_alpha   90.00
_cell.angle_beta   90.00
_cell.angle_gamma   90.00
#
_symmetry.space_group_name_H-M   'P 1'
#
loop_
_entity.id
_entity.type
_entity.pdbx_description
1 polymer ?
#
loop_
_entity_poly.entity_id
_entity_poly.type
_entity_poly.pdbx_seq_one_letter_code
_entity_poly.pdbx_strand_id
1 'polypeptide(L)'
;AFHVEKLKCMMPAFSACCSELTSRWEKMLGPDGSCEVDVWPELQNFTRDVISRTAFGSSFEEGRRIFQLQEEQTELVIQSAQYLFVPGYRYLPTKRNRRMREIAREVRGLLRDMVMEREKAMQSGTASNDNLLGLLLESNLAYSQESGNSNKFRMTIEEVIEEC
;
A
#
# COMPACT_ATOMS: atom_id res chain seq x y z
N ALA A 1 0.96 9.90 10.87
CA ALA A 1 1.55 8.56 10.69
C ALA A 1 3.09 8.59 10.59
N PHE A 2 3.68 9.50 9.80
CA PHE A 2 5.14 9.56 9.57
C PHE A 2 5.94 10.36 10.62
N HIS A 3 5.71 10.08 11.90
CA HIS A 3 6.56 10.60 12.98
C HIS A 3 7.68 9.61 13.26
N VAL A 4 8.87 10.11 13.66
CA VAL A 4 10.06 9.27 13.93
C VAL A 4 9.74 8.10 14.87
N GLU A 5 8.99 8.33 15.94
CA GLU A 5 8.63 7.25 16.87
C GLU A 5 7.76 6.16 16.24
N LYS A 6 6.87 6.53 15.31
CA LYS A 6 6.05 5.57 14.56
C LYS A 6 6.85 4.87 13.46
N LEU A 7 7.82 5.54 12.85
CA LEU A 7 8.76 4.93 11.90
C LEU A 7 9.67 3.89 12.57
N LYS A 8 10.08 4.11 13.83
CA LYS A 8 10.83 3.11 14.60
C LYS A 8 10.06 1.80 14.76
N CYS A 9 8.74 1.84 14.90
CA CYS A 9 7.89 0.63 14.97
C CYS A 9 7.96 -0.20 13.67
N MET A 10 8.25 0.43 12.53
CA MET A 10 8.36 -0.23 11.23
C MET A 10 9.75 -0.82 10.96
N MET A 11 10.75 -0.50 11.79
CA MET A 11 12.14 -0.97 11.64
C MET A 11 12.28 -2.49 11.49
N PRO A 12 11.53 -3.33 12.24
CA PRO A 12 11.60 -4.78 12.06
C PRO A 12 11.17 -5.22 10.65
N ALA A 13 10.13 -4.59 10.08
CA ALA A 13 9.67 -4.89 8.74
C ALA A 13 10.69 -4.45 7.67
N PHE A 14 11.29 -3.25 7.81
CA PHE A 14 12.38 -2.80 6.95
C PHE A 14 13.56 -3.77 6.99
N SER A 15 14.00 -4.16 8.20
CA SER A 15 15.12 -5.08 8.39
C SER A 15 14.83 -6.45 7.75
N ALA A 16 13.63 -6.99 7.94
CA ALA A 16 13.24 -8.28 7.36
C ALA A 16 13.26 -8.22 5.82
N CYS A 17 12.72 -7.16 5.21
CA CYS A 17 12.78 -6.98 3.76
C CYS A 17 14.22 -6.86 3.24
N CYS A 18 15.09 -6.13 3.95
CA CYS A 18 16.50 -6.02 3.57
C CYS A 18 17.21 -7.37 3.63
N SER A 19 17.01 -8.12 4.71
CA SER A 19 17.60 -9.46 4.87
C SER A 19 17.11 -10.42 3.78
N GLU A 20 15.83 -10.37 3.42
CA GLU A 20 15.28 -11.18 2.32
C GLU A 20 15.90 -10.82 0.97
N LEU A 21 16.04 -9.52 0.67
CA LEU A 21 16.70 -9.04 -0.55
C LEU A 21 18.15 -9.55 -0.62
N THR A 22 18.93 -9.35 0.44
CA THR A 22 20.32 -9.80 0.51
C THR A 22 20.42 -11.32 0.35
N SER A 23 19.56 -12.09 1.03
CA SER A 23 19.50 -13.55 0.87
C SER A 23 19.14 -13.98 -0.55
N ARG A 24 18.30 -13.22 -1.28
CA ARG A 24 18.02 -13.51 -2.70
C ARG A 24 19.28 -13.29 -3.55
N TRP A 25 19.98 -12.18 -3.35
CA TRP A 25 21.20 -11.87 -4.10
C TRP A 25 22.34 -12.85 -3.79
N GLU A 26 22.50 -13.27 -2.53
CA GLU A 26 23.46 -14.30 -2.14
C GLU A 26 23.22 -15.63 -2.88
N LYS A 27 21.95 -15.98 -3.13
CA LYS A 27 21.57 -17.17 -3.91
C LYS A 27 21.84 -17.04 -5.41
N MET A 28 22.08 -15.83 -5.92
CA MET A 28 22.41 -15.57 -7.32
C MET A 28 23.91 -15.65 -7.61
N LEU A 29 24.75 -15.72 -6.56
CA LEU A 29 26.21 -15.78 -6.72
C LEU A 29 26.64 -17.01 -7.53
N GLY A 30 27.50 -16.78 -8.53
CA GLY A 30 28.11 -17.84 -9.31
C GLY A 30 29.20 -18.60 -8.53
N PRO A 31 29.80 -19.64 -9.14
CA PRO A 31 30.88 -20.42 -8.53
C PRO A 31 32.11 -19.59 -8.13
N ASP A 32 32.32 -18.44 -8.78
CA ASP A 32 33.37 -17.46 -8.53
C ASP A 32 33.04 -16.47 -7.39
N GLY A 33 31.84 -16.58 -6.81
CA GLY A 33 31.37 -15.71 -5.74
C GLY A 33 30.91 -14.34 -6.22
N SER A 34 30.63 -14.17 -7.52
CA SER A 34 30.15 -12.91 -8.09
C SER A 34 28.93 -13.13 -9.00
N CYS A 35 28.13 -12.10 -9.21
CA CYS A 35 27.09 -12.10 -10.24
C CYS A 35 26.78 -10.66 -10.68
N GLU A 36 26.33 -10.50 -11.92
CA GLU A 36 25.75 -9.25 -12.41
C GLU A 36 24.24 -9.28 -12.15
N VAL A 37 23.71 -8.19 -11.58
CA VAL A 37 22.30 -8.07 -11.21
C VAL A 37 21.75 -6.77 -11.79
N ASP A 38 20.62 -6.87 -12.51
CA ASP A 38 19.80 -5.70 -12.79
C ASP A 38 19.11 -5.25 -11.50
N VAL A 39 19.60 -4.16 -10.92
CA VAL A 39 19.13 -3.65 -9.63
C VAL A 39 17.74 -3.02 -9.74
N TRP A 40 17.31 -2.59 -10.93
CA TRP A 40 16.08 -1.82 -11.07
C TRP A 40 14.81 -2.61 -10.68
N PRO A 41 14.55 -3.81 -11.25
CA PRO A 41 13.41 -4.64 -10.83
C PRO A 41 13.52 -5.07 -9.36
N GLU A 42 14.73 -5.33 -8.87
CA GLU A 42 14.95 -5.71 -7.48
C GLU A 42 14.60 -4.57 -6.51
N LEU A 43 14.92 -3.32 -6.85
CA LEU A 43 14.56 -2.15 -6.06
C LEU A 43 13.05 -1.90 -6.07
N GLN A 44 12.38 -2.09 -7.22
CA GLN A 44 10.91 -2.03 -7.29
C GLN A 44 10.27 -3.10 -6.42
N ASN A 45 10.76 -4.36 -6.50
CA ASN A 45 10.28 -5.47 -5.68
C ASN A 45 10.51 -5.21 -4.18
N PHE A 46 11.70 -4.75 -3.81
CA PHE A 46 12.03 -4.41 -2.43
C PHE A 46 11.14 -3.29 -1.89
N THR A 47 10.92 -2.23 -2.67
CA THR A 47 10.04 -1.11 -2.28
C THR A 47 8.60 -1.59 -2.09
N ARG A 48 8.12 -2.46 -2.99
CA ARG A 48 6.80 -3.10 -2.89
C ARG A 48 6.66 -3.89 -1.58
N ASP A 49 7.66 -4.71 -1.24
CA ASP A 49 7.67 -5.53 -0.03
C ASP A 49 7.65 -4.66 1.23
N VAL A 50 8.51 -3.64 1.26
CA VAL A 50 8.61 -2.68 2.36
C VAL A 50 7.29 -1.94 2.59
N ILE A 51 6.72 -1.33 1.55
CA ILE A 51 5.46 -0.58 1.69
C ILE A 51 4.34 -1.51 2.12
N SER A 52 4.23 -2.69 1.51
CA SER A 52 3.13 -3.61 1.81
C SER A 52 3.17 -4.11 3.26
N ARG A 53 4.37 -4.49 3.77
CA ARG A 53 4.52 -4.96 5.16
C ARG A 53 4.36 -3.83 6.18
N THR A 54 4.89 -2.64 5.90
CA THR A 54 4.81 -1.51 6.84
C THR A 54 3.44 -0.83 6.85
N ALA A 55 2.75 -0.81 5.70
CA ALA A 55 1.43 -0.19 5.59
C ALA A 55 0.31 -1.11 6.07
N PHE A 56 0.34 -2.40 5.67
CA PHE A 56 -0.78 -3.33 5.84
C PHE A 56 -0.48 -4.51 6.77
N GLY A 57 0.76 -4.67 7.25
CA GLY A 57 1.11 -5.66 8.25
C GLY A 57 0.80 -7.08 7.80
N SER A 58 -0.21 -7.72 8.42
CA SER A 58 -0.65 -9.07 8.08
C SER A 58 -1.26 -9.20 6.67
N SER A 59 -1.81 -8.11 6.13
CA SER A 59 -2.43 -8.08 4.79
C SER A 59 -1.43 -7.60 3.72
N PHE A 60 -0.15 -7.95 3.87
CA PHE A 60 0.89 -7.48 2.96
C PHE A 60 0.82 -8.11 1.56
N GLU A 61 0.20 -9.28 1.39
CA GLU A 61 0.01 -9.87 0.06
C GLU A 61 -1.05 -9.10 -0.75
N GLU A 62 -2.14 -8.67 -0.10
CA GLU A 62 -3.10 -7.74 -0.66
C GLU A 62 -2.43 -6.38 -0.98
N GLY A 63 -1.57 -5.90 -0.09
CA GLY A 63 -0.73 -4.72 -0.32
C GLY A 63 0.17 -4.85 -1.55
N ARG A 64 0.81 -6.01 -1.73
CA ARG A 64 1.64 -6.31 -2.92
C ARG A 64 0.80 -6.27 -4.19
N ARG A 65 -0.40 -6.83 -4.15
CA ARG A 65 -1.34 -6.79 -5.28
C ARG A 65 -1.75 -5.36 -5.62
N ILE A 66 -2.04 -4.52 -4.62
CA ILE A 66 -2.35 -3.10 -4.83
C ILE A 66 -1.19 -2.39 -5.54
N PHE A 67 0.04 -2.60 -5.09
CA PHE A 67 1.20 -1.95 -5.71
C PHE A 67 1.39 -2.38 -7.17
N GLN A 68 1.21 -3.67 -7.49
CA GLN A 68 1.25 -4.15 -8.89
C GLN A 68 0.17 -3.47 -9.76
N LEU A 69 -1.03 -3.30 -9.21
CA LEU A 69 -2.11 -2.61 -9.90
C LEU A 69 -1.79 -1.11 -10.08
N GLN A 70 -1.15 -0.48 -9.11
CA GLN A 70 -0.71 0.92 -9.21
C GLN A 70 0.42 1.11 -10.23
N GLU A 71 1.32 0.14 -10.37
CA GLU A 71 2.35 0.12 -11.40
C GLU A 71 1.71 0.09 -12.80
N GLU A 72 0.79 -0.85 -13.05
CA GLU A 72 0.03 -0.90 -14.30
C GLU A 72 -0.79 0.38 -14.54
N GLN A 73 -1.46 0.90 -13.50
CA GLN A 73 -2.21 2.14 -13.57
C GLN A 73 -1.32 3.32 -13.98
N THR A 74 -0.11 3.40 -13.43
CA THR A 74 0.87 4.46 -13.72
C THR A 74 1.31 4.42 -15.18
N GLU A 75 1.59 3.24 -15.72
CA GLU A 75 1.90 3.09 -17.15
C GLU A 75 0.75 3.56 -18.04
N LEU A 76 -0.48 3.18 -17.72
CA LEU A 76 -1.68 3.62 -18.46
C LEU A 76 -1.88 5.13 -18.36
N VAL A 77 -1.61 5.74 -17.20
CA VAL A 77 -1.66 7.21 -17.01
C VAL A 77 -0.60 7.91 -17.86
N ILE A 78 0.64 7.42 -17.86
CA ILE A 78 1.74 7.98 -18.66
C ILE A 78 1.39 7.91 -20.15
N GLN A 79 0.93 6.75 -20.64
CA GLN A 79 0.47 6.60 -22.03
C GLN A 79 -0.66 7.58 -22.35
N SER A 80 -1.56 7.83 -21.41
CA SER A 80 -2.65 8.80 -21.58
C SER A 80 -2.17 10.23 -21.69
N ALA A 81 -1.16 10.60 -20.90
CA ALA A 81 -0.57 11.94 -20.85
C ALA A 81 0.28 12.26 -22.08
N GLN A 82 0.80 11.24 -22.77
CA GLN A 82 1.54 11.40 -24.03
C GLN A 82 0.65 11.80 -25.22
N TYR A 83 -0.67 11.60 -25.14
CA TYR A 83 -1.63 12.11 -26.13
C TYR A 83 -2.15 13.49 -25.71
N LEU A 84 -2.43 14.37 -26.68
CA LEU A 84 -3.04 15.69 -26.46
C LEU A 84 -4.15 15.59 -25.42
N PHE A 85 -4.06 16.42 -24.37
CA PHE A 85 -5.08 16.47 -23.31
C PHE A 85 -6.41 16.95 -23.91
N VAL A 86 -7.25 15.99 -24.31
CA VAL A 86 -8.61 16.25 -24.77
C VAL A 86 -9.54 16.17 -23.56
N PRO A 87 -10.17 17.28 -23.14
CA PRO A 87 -11.14 17.27 -22.06
C PRO A 87 -12.23 16.20 -22.30
N GLY A 88 -12.53 15.41 -21.28
CA GLY A 88 -13.54 14.36 -21.34
C GLY A 88 -13.07 13.02 -21.94
N TYR A 89 -11.87 12.93 -22.51
CA TYR A 89 -11.34 11.68 -23.10
C TYR A 89 -11.28 10.52 -22.09
N ARG A 90 -11.12 10.81 -20.79
CA ARG A 90 -11.17 9.83 -19.70
C ARG A 90 -12.49 9.09 -19.55
N TYR A 91 -13.59 9.65 -20.07
CA TYR A 91 -14.93 9.04 -19.98
C TYR A 91 -15.28 8.16 -21.19
N LEU A 92 -14.47 8.21 -22.26
CA LEU A 92 -14.70 7.39 -23.44
C LEU A 92 -14.48 5.90 -23.13
N PRO A 93 -15.26 4.98 -23.72
CA PRO A 93 -15.19 3.55 -23.41
C PRO A 93 -14.01 2.82 -24.10
N THR A 94 -12.82 3.42 -24.13
CA THR A 94 -11.60 2.82 -24.69
C THR A 94 -11.11 1.63 -23.84
N LYS A 95 -10.32 0.72 -24.43
CA LYS A 95 -9.72 -0.42 -23.70
C LYS A 95 -8.91 0.07 -22.49
N ARG A 96 -8.08 1.10 -22.69
CA ARG A 96 -7.28 1.75 -21.64
C ARG A 96 -8.15 2.28 -20.49
N ASN A 97 -9.19 3.08 -20.80
CA ASN A 97 -10.08 3.64 -19.78
C ASN A 97 -10.93 2.56 -19.08
N ARG A 98 -11.23 1.44 -19.74
CA ARG A 98 -11.89 0.29 -19.10
C ARG A 98 -10.94 -0.39 -18.11
N ARG A 99 -9.69 -0.66 -18.51
CA ARG A 99 -8.68 -1.27 -17.64
C ARG A 99 -8.37 -0.40 -16.42
N MET A 100 -8.19 0.91 -16.59
CA MET A 100 -8.00 1.84 -15.45
C MET A 100 -9.18 1.82 -14.48
N ARG A 101 -10.42 1.64 -14.97
CA ARG A 101 -11.62 1.51 -14.12
C ARG A 101 -11.72 0.15 -13.43
N GLU A 102 -11.21 -0.91 -14.04
CA GLU A 102 -11.09 -2.23 -13.41
C GLU A 102 -10.07 -2.19 -12.28
N ILE A 103 -8.87 -1.66 -12.55
CA ILE A 103 -7.82 -1.46 -11.54
C ILE A 103 -8.36 -0.64 -10.36
N ALA A 104 -8.98 0.51 -10.62
CA ALA A 104 -9.52 1.35 -9.55
C ALA A 104 -10.63 0.66 -8.74
N ARG A 105 -11.40 -0.28 -9.33
CA ARG A 105 -12.38 -1.08 -8.58
C ARG A 105 -11.71 -2.15 -7.74
N GLU A 106 -10.71 -2.83 -8.29
CA GLU A 106 -9.96 -3.89 -7.60
C GLU A 106 -9.19 -3.32 -6.41
N VAL A 107 -8.45 -2.22 -6.59
CA VAL A 107 -7.72 -1.54 -5.52
C VAL A 107 -8.67 -1.10 -4.39
N ARG A 108 -9.80 -0.47 -4.73
CA ARG A 108 -10.81 -0.08 -3.72
C ARG A 108 -11.41 -1.27 -2.99
N GLY A 109 -11.62 -2.39 -3.67
CA GLY A 109 -12.11 -3.62 -3.06
C GLY A 109 -11.13 -4.17 -2.03
N LEU A 110 -9.86 -4.33 -2.43
CA LEU A 110 -8.79 -4.81 -1.57
C LEU A 110 -8.59 -3.90 -0.34
N LEU A 111 -8.52 -2.58 -0.56
CA LEU A 111 -8.40 -1.61 0.54
C LEU A 111 -9.57 -1.70 1.51
N ARG A 112 -10.80 -1.81 1.00
CA ARG A 112 -11.99 -1.94 1.85
C ARG A 112 -11.93 -3.22 2.70
N ASP A 113 -11.57 -4.34 2.09
CA ASP A 113 -11.49 -5.63 2.80
C ASP A 113 -10.45 -5.57 3.91
N MET A 114 -9.27 -5.01 3.65
CA MET A 114 -8.22 -4.82 4.65
C MET A 114 -8.66 -3.88 5.78
N VAL A 115 -9.30 -2.74 5.47
CA VAL A 115 -9.81 -1.80 6.47
C VAL A 115 -10.86 -2.47 7.36
N MET A 116 -11.81 -3.19 6.77
CA MET A 116 -12.88 -3.90 7.51
C MET A 116 -12.34 -5.03 8.39
N GLU A 117 -11.39 -5.82 7.87
CA GLU A 117 -10.73 -6.88 8.65
C GLU A 117 -10.01 -6.28 9.86
N ARG A 118 -9.30 -5.18 9.64
CA ARG A 118 -8.57 -4.48 10.69
C ARG A 118 -9.48 -3.88 11.75
N GLU A 119 -10.57 -3.22 11.36
CA GLU A 119 -11.56 -2.69 12.31
C GLU A 119 -12.16 -3.80 13.19
N LYS A 120 -12.46 -4.97 12.61
CA LYS A 120 -12.95 -6.14 13.38
C LYS A 120 -11.90 -6.65 14.37
N ALA A 121 -10.64 -6.75 13.95
CA ALA A 121 -9.55 -7.15 14.83
C ALA A 121 -9.40 -6.18 16.02
N MET A 122 -9.56 -4.87 15.78
CA MET A 122 -9.52 -3.86 16.84
C MET A 122 -10.69 -3.99 17.83
N GLN A 123 -11.92 -4.22 17.33
CA GLN A 123 -13.09 -4.45 18.19
C GLN A 123 -12.96 -5.70 19.07
N SER A 124 -12.28 -6.73 18.57
CA SER A 124 -12.02 -7.97 19.31
C SER A 124 -10.80 -7.89 20.26
N GLY A 125 -10.06 -6.78 20.25
CA GLY A 125 -8.85 -6.60 21.08
C GLY A 125 -7.63 -7.43 20.62
N THR A 126 -7.67 -8.00 19.41
CA THR A 126 -6.59 -8.86 18.87
C THR A 126 -5.64 -8.11 17.92
N ALA A 127 -5.90 -6.83 17.68
CA ALA A 127 -5.16 -6.01 16.73
C ALA A 127 -3.75 -5.59 17.22
N SER A 128 -2.72 -5.81 16.40
CA SER A 128 -1.41 -5.14 16.54
C SER A 128 -1.36 -3.84 15.74
N ASN A 129 -1.18 -2.68 16.39
CA ASN A 129 -1.19 -1.35 15.76
C ASN A 129 0.22 -0.86 15.34
N ASP A 130 1.07 -1.78 14.89
CA ASP A 130 2.46 -1.52 14.49
C ASP A 130 2.61 -1.04 13.03
N ASN A 131 1.55 -1.12 12.23
CA ASN A 131 1.51 -0.75 10.81
C ASN A 131 0.74 0.57 10.57
N LEU A 132 0.96 1.21 9.41
CA LEU A 132 0.38 2.52 9.09
C LEU A 132 -1.16 2.50 9.13
N LEU A 133 -1.80 1.47 8.58
CA LEU A 133 -3.26 1.34 8.61
C LEU A 133 -3.78 1.22 10.05
N GLY A 134 -3.13 0.41 10.88
CA GLY A 134 -3.44 0.30 12.31
C GLY A 134 -3.32 1.63 13.04
N LEU A 135 -2.25 2.38 12.79
CA LEU A 135 -2.03 3.71 13.38
C LEU A 135 -3.08 4.74 12.92
N LEU A 136 -3.50 4.69 11.65
CA LEU A 136 -4.54 5.55 11.10
C LEU A 136 -5.89 5.27 11.78
N LEU A 137 -6.28 3.99 11.87
CA LEU A 137 -7.54 3.59 12.49
C LEU A 137 -7.56 3.84 14.00
N GLU A 138 -6.45 3.63 14.70
CA GLU A 138 -6.31 3.94 16.13
C GLU A 138 -6.49 5.43 16.40
N SER A 139 -5.84 6.27 15.58
CA SER A 139 -6.01 7.72 15.67
C SER A 139 -7.46 8.13 15.41
N ASN A 140 -8.09 7.54 14.39
CA ASN A 140 -9.49 7.79 14.04
C ASN A 140 -10.47 7.43 15.16
N LEU A 141 -10.17 6.39 15.97
CA LEU A 141 -10.96 6.01 17.14
C LEU A 141 -10.75 6.94 18.34
N ALA A 142 -9.50 7.36 18.61
CA ALA A 142 -9.17 8.22 19.74
C ALA A 142 -9.91 9.58 19.70
N TYR A 143 -10.04 10.19 18.51
CA TYR A 143 -10.79 11.45 18.32
C TYR A 143 -12.28 11.35 18.69
N SER A 144 -12.84 10.14 18.73
CA SER A 144 -14.25 9.91 19.06
C SER A 144 -14.53 10.00 20.57
N GLN A 145 -13.51 9.85 21.43
CA GLN A 145 -13.68 9.86 22.89
C GLN A 145 -13.39 11.23 23.54
N GLU A 146 -12.55 12.06 22.93
CA GLU A 146 -12.13 13.35 23.52
C GLU A 146 -13.04 14.53 23.18
N SER A 147 -13.85 14.44 22.12
CA SER A 147 -14.78 15.50 21.73
C SER A 147 -16.23 15.09 22.02
N GLY A 148 -16.91 15.83 22.90
CA GLY A 148 -18.35 15.67 23.16
C GLY A 148 -19.27 15.96 21.96
N ASN A 149 -18.70 16.03 20.75
CA ASN A 149 -19.37 16.18 19.47
C ASN A 149 -18.78 15.15 18.48
N SER A 150 -19.09 13.89 18.74
CA SER A 150 -18.35 12.68 18.34
C SER A 150 -18.25 12.38 16.84
N ASN A 151 -18.90 13.14 15.96
CA ASN A 151 -19.01 12.80 14.54
C ASN A 151 -18.29 13.74 13.56
N LYS A 152 -17.72 14.86 14.02
CA LYS A 152 -17.22 15.89 13.09
C LYS A 152 -15.80 15.62 12.54
N PHE A 153 -15.02 14.76 13.20
CA PHE A 153 -13.61 14.53 12.86
C PHE A 153 -13.24 13.05 12.66
N ARG A 154 -14.23 12.14 12.72
CA ARG A 154 -14.01 10.73 12.44
C ARG A 154 -14.03 10.51 10.92
N MET A 155 -12.95 9.99 10.37
CA MET A 155 -12.91 9.54 8.97
C MET A 155 -13.85 8.36 8.77
N THR A 156 -14.62 8.42 7.70
CA THR A 156 -15.37 7.30 7.16
C THR A 156 -14.43 6.26 6.54
N ILE A 157 -14.93 5.03 6.34
CA ILE A 157 -14.17 3.99 5.65
C ILE A 157 -13.75 4.45 4.25
N GLU A 158 -14.58 5.22 3.55
CA GLU A 158 -14.24 5.75 2.23
C GLU A 158 -13.07 6.73 2.30
N GLU A 159 -13.06 7.64 3.28
CA GLU A 159 -11.95 8.58 3.47
C GLU A 159 -10.67 7.85 3.88
N VAL A 160 -10.76 6.79 4.69
CA VAL A 160 -9.59 5.94 4.99
C VAL A 160 -9.05 5.26 3.73
N ILE A 161 -9.92 4.77 2.86
CA ILE A 161 -9.54 4.16 1.57
C ILE A 161 -8.91 5.22 0.65
N GLU A 162 -9.38 6.46 0.66
CA GLU A 162 -8.83 7.55 -0.16
C GLU A 162 -7.45 8.03 0.32
N GLU A 163 -7.16 7.93 1.62
CA GLU A 163 -5.84 8.23 2.20
C GLU A 163 -4.81 7.10 2.05
N CYS A 164 -5.26 5.88 1.73
CA CYS A 164 -4.40 4.70 1.53
C CYS A 164 -3.95 4.54 0.08
#